data_AF-A0A5R8WAB9-F1
#
_entry.id   AF-A0A5R8WAB9-F1
#
_cell.length_a   1.000
_cell.length_b   1.000
_cell.length_c   1.000
_cell.angle_alpha   90.00
_cell.angle_beta   90.00
_cell.angle_gamma   90.00
#
_symmetry.space_group_name_H-M   'P 1'
#
loop_
_entity.id
_entity.type
_entity.pdbx_description
1 polymer ?
#
loop_
_entity_poly.entity_id
_entity_poly.type
_entity_poly.pdbx_seq_one_letter_code
_entity_poly.pdbx_strand_id
1 'polypeptide(L)' 'MTSGGGPAETVDSIADEIRGEILLGHVQDDVSHVLEERLEEESIDMRPEDVDELAEEIEKDASS' A
#
# COMPACT_ATOMS: atom_id res chain seq x y z
N MET A 1 13.31 8.39 -20.26
CA MET A 1 12.43 8.94 -19.21
C MET A 1 12.30 7.82 -18.19
N THR A 2 13.18 7.77 -17.20
CA THR A 2 13.09 6.79 -16.12
C THR A 2 13.03 7.65 -14.88
N SER A 3 11.80 7.91 -14.44
CA SER A 3 11.54 8.63 -13.20
C SER A 3 12.11 7.74 -12.10
N GLY A 4 13.18 8.21 -11.46
CA GLY A 4 13.54 7.69 -10.15
C GLY A 4 12.53 8.28 -9.17
N GLY A 5 11.34 7.69 -9.10
CA GLY A 5 10.46 7.89 -7.97
C GLY A 5 11.21 7.39 -6.74
N GLY A 6 11.34 8.22 -5.72
CA GLY A 6 11.95 7.78 -4.46
C GLY A 6 11.10 6.67 -3.82
N PRO A 7 11.63 5.95 -2.83
CA PRO A 7 10.88 4.89 -2.14
C PRO A 7 9.51 5.38 -1.63
N ALA A 8 9.41 6.64 -1.20
CA ALA A 8 8.15 7.26 -0.78
C ALA A 8 7.12 7.42 -1.91
N GLU A 9 7.56 7.70 -3.15
CA GLU A 9 6.68 7.84 -4.30
C GLU A 9 6.16 6.46 -4.77
N THR A 10 7.00 5.43 -4.64
CA THR A 10 6.60 4.04 -4.85
C THR A 10 5.60 3.57 -3.79
N VAL A 11 5.83 3.88 -2.50
CA VAL A 11 4.88 3.58 -1.42
C VAL A 11 3.52 4.23 -1.67
N ASP A 12 3.49 5.51 -2.04
CA ASP A 12 2.25 6.24 -2.37
C ASP A 12 1.50 5.58 -3.54
N SER A 13 2.23 5.14 -4.57
CA SER A 13 1.65 4.43 -5.71
C SER A 13 1.05 3.09 -5.30
N ILE A 14 1.76 2.30 -4.50
CA ILE A 14 1.25 1.02 -3.98
C ILE A 14 -0.02 1.25 -3.15
N ALA A 15 -0.03 2.26 -2.29
CA ALA A 15 -1.19 2.60 -1.47
C ALA A 15 -2.42 2.96 -2.32
N ASP A 16 -2.22 3.74 -3.39
CA ASP A 16 -3.28 4.10 -4.34
C ASP A 16 -3.85 2.88 -5.07
N GLU A 17 -2.97 1.95 -5.49
CA GLU A 17 -3.36 0.70 -6.13
C GLU A 17 -4.20 -0.18 -5.20
N ILE A 18 -3.72 -0.40 -3.97
CA ILE A 18 -4.43 -1.21 -2.96
C ILE A 18 -5.78 -0.58 -2.63
N ARG A 19 -5.85 0.75 -2.48
CA ARG A 19 -7.12 1.47 -2.29
C ARG A 19 -8.10 1.17 -3.43
N GLY A 20 -7.62 1.20 -4.68
CA GLY A 20 -8.41 0.83 -5.85
C GLY A 20 -8.93 -0.61 -5.79
N GLU A 21 -8.10 -1.55 -5.36
CA GLU A 21 -8.49 -2.96 -5.19
C GLU A 21 -9.56 -3.15 -4.10
N ILE A 22 -9.45 -2.43 -2.98
CA ILE A 22 -10.48 -2.46 -1.90
C ILE A 22 -11.81 -1.94 -2.44
N LEU A 23 -11.81 -0.81 -3.15
CA LEU A 23 -13.03 -0.22 -3.73
C LEU A 23 -13.71 -1.13 -4.75
N LEU A 24 -12.94 -1.96 -5.45
CA LEU A 24 -13.44 -2.97 -6.39
C LEU A 24 -13.87 -4.28 -5.68
N GLY A 25 -13.62 -4.41 -4.38
CA GLY A 25 -13.88 -5.62 -3.60
C GLY A 25 -12.92 -6.77 -3.93
N HIS A 26 -11.71 -6.46 -4.40
CA HIS A 26 -10.69 -7.44 -4.79
C HIS A 26 -9.75 -7.84 -3.64
N VAL A 27 -9.66 -7.01 -2.60
CA VAL A 27 -8.90 -7.35 -1.39
C VAL A 27 -9.73 -8.29 -0.51
N GLN A 28 -9.24 -9.52 -0.34
CA GLN A 28 -9.87 -10.55 0.51
C GLN A 28 -9.08 -10.88 1.78
N ASP A 29 -7.81 -10.48 1.84
CA ASP A 29 -6.95 -10.61 3.02
C ASP A 29 -6.86 -9.27 3.76
N ASP A 30 -6.12 -9.21 4.87
CA ASP A 30 -5.92 -7.96 5.61
C ASP A 30 -5.11 -6.97 4.77
N VAL A 31 -5.50 -5.69 4.79
CA VAL A 31 -4.84 -4.65 3.96
C VAL A 31 -3.36 -4.51 4.31
N SER A 32 -3.00 -4.67 5.58
CA SER A 32 -1.61 -4.67 6.04
C SER A 32 -0.78 -5.81 5.46
N HIS A 33 -1.36 -6.99 5.28
CA HIS A 33 -0.70 -8.12 4.64
C HIS A 33 -0.44 -7.84 3.15
N VAL A 34 -1.45 -7.38 2.44
CA VAL A 34 -1.35 -7.06 1.01
C VAL A 34 -0.33 -5.94 0.77
N LEU A 35 -0.32 -4.94 1.65
CA LEU A 35 0.64 -3.85 1.62
C LEU A 35 2.07 -4.32 1.89
N GLU A 36 2.29 -5.18 2.90
CA GLU A 36 3.60 -5.76 3.19
C GLU A 36 4.14 -6.53 1.98
N GLU A 37 3.34 -7.41 1.37
CA GLU A 37 3.77 -8.16 0.17
C GLU A 37 4.19 -7.25 -0.97
N ARG A 38 3.42 -6.18 -1.24
CA ARG A 38 3.74 -5.23 -2.33
C ARG A 38 5.00 -4.42 -2.03
N LEU A 39 5.22 -4.03 -0.78
CA LEU A 39 6.43 -3.33 -0.36
C LEU A 39 7.66 -4.23 -0.50
N GLU A 40 7.55 -5.51 -0.12
CA GLU A 40 8.62 -6.49 -0.30
C GLU A 40 8.94 -6.74 -1.79
N GLU A 41 7.93 -6.80 -2.66
CA GLU A 41 8.12 -6.93 -4.12
C GLU A 41 8.98 -5.78 -4.70
N GLU A 42 8.79 -4.56 -4.19
CA GLU A 42 9.54 -3.36 -4.58
C GLU A 42 10.84 -3.18 -3.77
N SER A 43 11.22 -4.15 -2.93
CA SER A 43 12.38 -4.08 -2.03
C SER A 43 12.38 -2.87 -1.09
N ILE A 44 11.18 -2.46 -0.65
CA ILE A 44 10.97 -1.37 0.29
C ILE A 44 10.87 -1.96 1.70
N ASP A 45 11.86 -1.67 2.52
CA ASP A 45 11.85 -2.04 3.94
C ASP A 45 11.10 -0.98 4.74
N MET A 46 9.94 -1.35 5.26
CA MET A 46 9.11 -0.52 6.13
C MET A 46 8.91 -1.27 7.45
N ARG A 47 8.85 -0.54 8.57
CA ARG A 47 8.62 -1.20 9.86
C ARG A 47 7.17 -1.69 9.91
N PRO A 48 6.88 -2.82 10.56
CA PRO A 48 5.52 -3.33 10.67
C PRO A 48 4.52 -2.32 11.24
N GLU A 49 4.95 -1.47 12.18
CA GLU A 49 4.09 -0.40 12.74
C GLU A 49 3.73 0.69 11.73
N ASP A 50 4.63 1.00 10.81
CA ASP A 50 4.38 1.98 9.74
C ASP A 50 3.49 1.37 8.63
N VAL A 51 3.64 0.06 8.36
CA VAL A 51 2.76 -0.69 7.46
C VAL A 51 1.33 -0.72 8.00
N ASP A 52 1.16 -1.00 9.29
CA ASP A 52 -0.16 -1.04 9.94
C ASP A 52 -0.84 0.34 9.90
N GLU A 53 -0.11 1.42 10.19
CA GLU A 53 -0.62 2.79 10.12
C GLU A 53 -1.04 3.16 8.70
N LEU A 54 -0.22 2.81 7.70
CA LEU A 54 -0.54 3.08 6.29
C LEU A 54 -1.75 2.26 5.82
N ALA A 55 -1.86 1.00 6.24
CA ALA A 55 -3.02 0.15 5.93
C ALA A 55 -4.32 0.73 6.49
N GLU A 56 -4.32 1.20 7.75
CA GLU A 56 -5.48 1.84 8.37
C GLU A 56 -5.93 3.08 7.58
N GLU A 57 -5.00 3.91 7.14
CA GLU A 57 -5.29 5.11 6.34
C GLU A 57 -5.88 4.74 4.96
N ILE A 58 -5.36 3.70 4.30
CA ILE A 58 -5.89 3.20 3.02
C ILE A 58 -7.34 2.70 3.18
N GLU A 59 -7.61 1.89 4.21
CA GLU A 59 -8.96 1.35 4.48
C GLU A 59 -9.97 2.45 4.78
N LYS A 60 -9.55 3.43 5.57
CA LYS A 60 -10.36 4.59 5.94
C LYS A 60 -10.67 5.48 4.76
N ASP A 61 -9.71 5.70 3.87
CA ASP A 61 -9.92 6.45 2.62
C ASP A 61 -10.85 5.69 1.67
N ALA A 62 -10.68 4.36 1.54
CA ALA A 62 -11.55 3.51 0.73
C ALA A 62 -12.99 3.41 1.27
N SER A 63 -13.19 3.61 2.58
CA SER A 63 -14.51 3.56 3.23
C SER A 63 -15.27 4.89 3.22
N SER A 64 -14.67 5.98 2.71
CA SER A 64 -15.24 7.34 2.78
C SER A 64 -16.16 7.71 1.62
#